data_AF-A0A2E3IIN3-F1
#
_entry.id   AF-A0A2E3IIN3-F1
#
_cell.length_a   1.000
_cell.length_b   1.000
_cell.length_c   1.000
_cell.angle_alpha   90.00
_cell.angle_beta   90.00
_cell.angle_gamma   90.00
#
_symmetry.space_group_name_H-M   'P 1'
#
loop_
_entity.id
_entity.type
_entity.pdbx_description
1 polymer ?
#
loop_
_entity_poly.entity_id
_entity_poly.type
_entity_poly.pdbx_seq_one_letter_code
_entity_poly.pdbx_strand_id
1 'polypeptide(L)'
;MDRKAWIVIALCCLGLYLNLNFSRKNAEAVKEQEREALVEKEAAQRKEGGSPAAPATGEADTAGSESSVEEAKILETDPVLEEKTFKLSSGDAVFTFTNFGGGIKRAEMSGQFAVQDKENLVSLNESESEPIGRLTNGVDQYLDLVYAHVEGWDTDTSISFVGKTREGLQITKTWTVEKQEDRGASSKDEGASFRLRLNLEFENTGEGSLNLQDYGLFAGSAAPLWEGEWDRHITLFYQKDGDYKKRRVIKFKKGKKPHFKEDAGVLGYAGVSNQFF
;
A
#
# COMPACT_ATOMS: atom_id res chain seq x y z
N MET A 1 46.51 -16.74 4.24
CA MET A 1 45.36 -16.26 3.44
C MET A 1 45.76 -16.21 1.99
N ASP A 2 44.97 -16.84 1.11
CA ASP A 2 45.30 -17.05 -0.30
C ASP A 2 45.20 -15.73 -1.07
N ARG A 3 46.31 -15.30 -1.68
CA ARG A 3 46.41 -14.00 -2.39
C ARG A 3 45.45 -13.89 -3.56
N LYS A 4 45.05 -15.04 -4.14
CA LYS A 4 44.10 -15.10 -5.25
C LYS A 4 42.66 -14.81 -4.81
N ALA A 5 42.28 -15.21 -3.60
CA ALA A 5 40.94 -14.98 -3.06
C ALA A 5 40.67 -13.49 -2.82
N TRP A 6 41.67 -12.74 -2.33
CA TRP A 6 41.55 -11.29 -2.10
C TRP A 6 41.42 -10.48 -3.39
N ILE A 7 42.08 -10.90 -4.47
CA ILE A 7 41.98 -10.23 -5.78
C ILE A 7 40.56 -10.39 -6.36
N VAL A 8 39.97 -11.58 -6.22
CA VAL A 8 38.60 -11.84 -6.70
C VAL A 8 37.58 -11.02 -5.93
N ILE A 9 37.72 -10.94 -4.60
CA ILE A 9 36.83 -10.13 -3.75
C ILE A 9 36.95 -8.64 -4.11
N ALA A 10 38.15 -8.12 -4.31
CA ALA A 10 38.36 -6.73 -4.71
C ALA A 10 37.71 -6.41 -6.07
N LEU A 11 37.80 -7.32 -7.04
CA LEU A 11 37.15 -7.18 -8.35
C LEU A 11 35.63 -7.22 -8.25
N CYS A 12 35.06 -8.09 -7.41
CA CYS A 12 33.62 -8.16 -7.16
C CYS A 12 33.09 -6.89 -6.50
N CYS A 13 33.78 -6.36 -5.48
CA CYS A 13 33.39 -5.12 -4.83
C CYS A 13 33.44 -3.92 -5.79
N LEU A 14 34.47 -3.86 -6.66
CA LEU A 14 34.58 -2.81 -7.66
C LEU A 14 33.47 -2.92 -8.73
N GLY A 15 33.14 -4.13 -9.16
CA GLY A 15 32.03 -4.38 -10.09
C GLY A 15 30.67 -3.98 -9.51
N LEU A 16 30.42 -4.30 -8.23
CA LEU A 16 29.19 -3.92 -7.53
C LEU A 16 29.08 -2.40 -7.38
N TYR A 17 30.20 -1.74 -7.03
CA TYR A 17 30.25 -0.28 -6.90
C TYR A 17 29.94 0.43 -8.22
N LEU A 18 30.55 -0.02 -9.33
CA LEU A 18 30.28 0.54 -10.65
C LEU A 18 28.83 0.28 -11.09
N ASN A 19 28.28 -0.91 -10.80
CA ASN A 19 26.89 -1.25 -11.13
C ASN A 19 25.87 -0.39 -10.37
N LEU A 20 26.08 -0.17 -9.07
CA LEU A 20 25.22 0.68 -8.25
C LEU A 20 25.29 2.14 -8.70
N ASN A 21 26.47 2.64 -9.06
CA ASN A 21 26.64 4.01 -9.51
C ASN A 21 26.00 4.24 -10.90
N PHE A 22 26.14 3.28 -11.82
CA PHE A 22 25.49 3.35 -13.13
C PHE A 22 23.96 3.24 -13.02
N SER A 23 23.46 2.38 -12.12
CA SER A 23 22.02 2.22 -11.87
C SER A 23 21.39 3.47 -11.26
N ARG A 24 22.10 4.15 -10.36
CA ARG A 24 21.65 5.45 -9.80
C ARG A 24 21.54 6.53 -10.87
N LYS A 25 22.55 6.67 -11.74
CA LYS A 25 22.51 7.65 -12.84
C LYS A 25 21.39 7.38 -13.84
N ASN A 26 21.12 6.11 -14.17
CA ASN A 26 19.98 5.77 -15.02
C ASN A 26 18.64 6.03 -14.33
N ALA A 27 18.52 5.77 -13.03
CA ALA A 27 17.31 6.07 -12.28
C ALA A 27 17.04 7.59 -12.19
N GLU A 28 18.09 8.40 -12.07
CA GLU A 28 18.00 9.86 -12.10
C GLU A 28 17.59 10.37 -13.50
N ALA A 29 18.20 9.85 -14.56
CA ALA A 29 17.86 10.23 -15.94
C ALA A 29 16.42 9.84 -16.33
N VAL A 30 15.92 8.70 -15.86
CA VAL A 30 14.52 8.29 -16.08
C VAL A 30 13.56 9.21 -15.31
N LYS A 31 13.90 9.57 -14.06
CA LYS A 31 13.09 10.52 -13.27
C LYS A 31 13.08 11.93 -13.86
N GLU A 32 14.17 12.36 -14.49
CA GLU A 32 14.24 13.65 -15.18
C GLU A 32 13.42 13.64 -16.47
N GLN A 33 13.50 12.57 -17.27
CA GLN A 33 12.64 12.39 -18.45
C GLN A 33 11.14 12.32 -18.10
N GLU A 34 10.79 11.68 -16.99
CA GLU A 34 9.40 11.65 -16.51
C GLU A 34 8.93 13.04 -16.06
N ARG A 35 9.80 13.84 -15.42
CA ARG A 35 9.48 15.23 -15.05
C ARG A 35 9.31 16.13 -16.28
N GLU A 36 10.19 16.02 -17.26
CA GLU A 36 10.10 16.79 -18.51
C GLU A 36 8.84 16.41 -19.31
N ALA A 37 8.49 15.12 -19.38
CA ALA A 37 7.27 14.66 -20.04
C ALA A 37 5.98 15.10 -19.32
N LEU A 38 6.01 15.30 -17.99
CA LEU A 38 4.88 15.85 -17.24
C LEU A 38 4.73 17.37 -17.47
N VAL A 39 5.84 18.11 -17.50
CA VAL A 39 5.83 19.56 -17.80
C VAL A 39 5.39 19.83 -19.25
N GLU A 40 5.81 19.00 -20.21
CA GLU A 40 5.38 19.14 -21.61
C GLU A 40 3.87 18.84 -21.78
N LYS A 41 3.33 17.87 -21.02
CA LYS A 41 1.89 17.58 -20.99
C LYS A 41 1.08 18.70 -20.35
N GLU A 42 1.57 19.33 -19.28
CA GLU A 42 0.93 20.52 -18.68
C GLU A 42 1.01 21.75 -19.60
N ALA A 43 2.12 21.93 -20.32
CA ALA A 43 2.29 23.03 -21.28
C ALA A 43 1.41 22.87 -22.52
N ALA A 44 1.15 21.62 -22.97
CA ALA A 44 0.22 21.32 -24.04
C ALA A 44 -1.25 21.59 -23.62
N GLN A 45 -1.64 21.24 -22.39
CA GLN A 45 -2.98 21.55 -21.87
C GLN A 45 -3.24 23.05 -21.69
N ARG A 46 -2.21 23.85 -21.35
CA ARG A 46 -2.35 25.31 -21.27
C ARG A 46 -2.50 26.02 -22.63
N LYS A 47 -2.19 25.37 -23.76
CA LYS A 47 -2.30 25.98 -25.10
C LYS A 47 -3.66 25.79 -25.77
N GLU A 48 -4.55 24.94 -25.24
CA GLU A 48 -5.89 24.71 -25.82
C GLU A 48 -7.03 25.51 -25.14
N GLY A 49 -6.74 26.27 -24.07
CA GLY A 49 -7.70 27.14 -23.38
C GLY A 49 -7.73 28.58 -23.91
N GLY A 50 -8.26 28.79 -25.11
CA GLY A 50 -8.48 30.12 -25.70
C GLY A 50 -9.73 30.83 -25.13
N SER A 51 -9.56 32.09 -24.74
CA SER A 51 -10.58 33.08 -24.32
C SER A 51 -11.74 33.24 -25.33
N PRO A 52 -12.94 33.73 -24.93
CA PRO A 52 -13.16 35.18 -24.99
C PRO A 52 -14.07 35.82 -23.90
N ALA A 53 -13.63 37.02 -23.48
CA ALA A 53 -14.36 38.28 -23.31
C ALA A 53 -15.45 38.49 -22.22
N ALA A 54 -15.19 39.53 -21.41
CA ALA A 54 -16.17 40.31 -20.64
C ALA A 54 -16.95 41.30 -21.55
N PRO A 55 -18.05 41.95 -21.08
CA PRO A 55 -17.88 43.21 -20.35
C PRO A 55 -18.88 43.51 -19.19
N ALA A 56 -18.31 44.11 -18.14
CA ALA A 56 -18.75 45.25 -17.30
C ALA A 56 -20.23 45.53 -16.94
N THR A 57 -20.52 45.71 -15.64
CA THR A 57 -20.74 47.00 -14.91
C THR A 57 -21.82 46.86 -13.81
N GLY A 58 -21.57 47.34 -12.59
CA GLY A 58 -22.63 47.60 -11.58
C GLY A 58 -22.14 47.62 -10.13
N GLU A 59 -22.16 48.80 -9.51
CA GLU A 59 -21.70 49.17 -8.17
C GLU A 59 -22.63 48.81 -6.99
N ALA A 60 -21.98 48.74 -5.82
CA ALA A 60 -22.38 49.20 -4.47
C ALA A 60 -23.31 48.38 -3.53
N ASP A 61 -22.72 48.15 -2.34
CA ASP A 61 -23.25 48.20 -0.95
C ASP A 61 -24.46 47.35 -0.53
N THR A 62 -24.26 46.41 0.40
CA THR A 62 -24.51 46.63 1.85
C THR A 62 -24.22 45.38 2.69
N ALA A 63 -23.80 45.62 3.93
CA ALA A 63 -23.53 44.65 4.98
C ALA A 63 -24.77 43.85 5.40
N GLY A 64 -24.56 42.58 5.73
CA GLY A 64 -25.56 41.70 6.35
C GLY A 64 -24.92 40.42 6.87
N SER A 65 -24.64 40.42 8.17
CA SER A 65 -24.23 39.26 8.98
C SER A 65 -25.37 38.24 9.06
N GLU A 66 -25.12 36.96 8.77
CA GLU A 66 -25.44 35.81 9.63
C GLU A 66 -25.15 34.46 8.94
N SER A 67 -24.50 33.58 9.71
CA SER A 67 -24.48 32.11 9.69
C SER A 67 -24.64 31.37 8.36
N SER A 68 -23.57 30.68 7.94
CA SER A 68 -23.71 29.32 7.41
C SER A 68 -22.39 28.55 7.49
N VAL A 69 -22.50 27.37 8.09
CA VAL A 69 -21.81 26.10 7.78
C VAL A 69 -20.32 26.21 7.48
N GLU A 70 -19.53 25.81 8.48
CA GLU A 70 -18.11 25.48 8.35
C GLU A 70 -17.96 24.28 7.41
N GLU A 71 -17.89 24.61 6.12
CA GLU A 71 -17.65 23.71 5.02
C GLU A 71 -16.20 23.23 5.14
N ALA A 72 -16.05 21.93 5.39
CA ALA A 72 -14.78 21.24 5.48
C ALA A 72 -13.93 21.61 4.26
N LYS A 73 -12.91 22.45 4.48
CA LYS A 73 -11.97 22.88 3.47
C LYS A 73 -11.24 21.65 2.93
N ILE A 74 -11.71 21.19 1.78
CA ILE A 74 -11.09 20.14 0.96
C ILE A 74 -9.65 20.59 0.72
N LEU A 75 -8.70 19.89 1.34
CA LEU A 75 -7.28 20.09 1.10
C LEU A 75 -6.96 19.53 -0.28
N GLU A 76 -6.75 20.43 -1.25
CA GLU A 76 -6.07 20.10 -2.50
C GLU A 76 -4.73 19.46 -2.16
N THR A 77 -4.51 18.25 -2.68
CA THR A 77 -3.33 17.45 -2.35
C THR A 77 -2.18 17.86 -3.26
N ASP A 78 -1.19 18.56 -2.70
CA ASP A 78 0.08 18.91 -3.35
C ASP A 78 0.86 17.68 -3.86
N PRO A 79 1.66 17.80 -4.94
CA PRO A 79 2.32 16.66 -5.58
C PRO A 79 3.55 16.19 -4.77
N VAL A 80 3.54 14.90 -4.46
CA VAL A 80 4.55 14.13 -3.69
C VAL A 80 4.62 14.55 -2.21
N LEU A 81 3.56 14.20 -1.48
CA LEU A 81 3.60 14.07 -0.03
C LEU A 81 4.71 13.07 0.36
N GLU A 82 5.59 13.44 1.30
CA GLU A 82 6.51 12.50 1.92
C GLU A 82 5.74 11.32 2.55
N GLU A 83 6.37 10.13 2.52
CA GLU A 83 5.79 8.97 3.18
C GLU A 83 5.78 9.19 4.70
N LYS A 84 4.60 9.06 5.30
CA LYS A 84 4.37 9.13 6.75
C LYS A 84 3.89 7.78 7.24
N THR A 85 4.41 7.35 8.38
CA THR A 85 4.05 6.08 9.01
C THR A 85 3.35 6.29 10.35
N PHE A 86 2.38 5.44 10.64
CA PHE A 86 1.55 5.47 11.83
C PHE A 86 1.54 4.10 12.50
N LYS A 87 1.35 4.02 13.82
CA LYS A 87 1.38 2.74 14.55
C LYS A 87 0.08 2.47 15.27
N LEU A 88 -0.39 1.22 15.20
CA LEU A 88 -1.48 0.69 16.02
C LEU A 88 -1.00 -0.60 16.68
N SER A 89 -1.07 -0.66 18.00
CA SER A 89 -0.66 -1.83 18.78
C SER A 89 -1.87 -2.65 19.20
N SER A 90 -1.73 -3.97 19.16
CA SER A 90 -2.78 -4.92 19.52
C SER A 90 -2.17 -6.12 20.23
N GLY A 91 -1.98 -6.02 21.55
CA GLY A 91 -1.39 -7.08 22.37
C GLY A 91 -0.08 -7.63 21.79
N ASP A 92 -0.19 -8.76 21.10
CA ASP A 92 0.92 -9.51 20.50
C ASP A 92 1.38 -9.01 19.11
N ALA A 93 0.83 -7.91 18.58
CA ALA A 93 1.24 -7.34 17.30
C ALA A 93 1.33 -5.80 17.32
N VAL A 94 2.25 -5.27 16.52
CA VAL A 94 2.34 -3.84 16.20
C VAL A 94 2.22 -3.66 14.69
N PHE A 95 1.18 -2.96 14.26
CA PHE A 95 0.93 -2.67 12.85
C PHE A 95 1.46 -1.29 12.52
N THR A 96 2.39 -1.20 11.56
CA THR A 96 2.85 0.06 11.00
C THR A 96 2.09 0.35 9.71
N PHE A 97 1.28 1.40 9.71
CA PHE A 97 0.55 1.90 8.55
C PHE A 97 1.35 2.96 7.81
N THR A 98 0.99 3.21 6.56
CA THR A 98 1.58 4.27 5.72
C THR A 98 0.47 5.03 4.98
N ASN A 99 0.68 6.34 4.80
CA ASN A 99 -0.19 7.17 3.97
C ASN A 99 -0.17 6.75 2.49
N PHE A 100 0.89 6.10 2.03
CA PHE A 100 0.97 5.60 0.66
C PHE A 100 0.08 4.36 0.56
N GLY A 101 -0.99 4.43 -0.24
CA GLY A 101 -1.95 3.32 -0.33
C GLY A 101 -2.85 3.12 0.89
N GLY A 102 -2.65 3.81 2.02
CA GLY A 102 -3.51 3.77 3.21
C GLY A 102 -3.59 2.38 3.86
N GLY A 103 -2.45 1.67 3.92
CA GLY A 103 -2.38 0.26 4.27
C GLY A 103 -1.29 -0.07 5.29
N ILE A 104 -1.17 -1.36 5.61
CA ILE A 104 -0.17 -1.87 6.56
C ILE A 104 1.14 -2.08 5.80
N LYS A 105 2.14 -1.25 6.10
CA LYS A 105 3.49 -1.40 5.55
C LYS A 105 4.16 -2.67 6.08
N ARG A 106 4.06 -2.89 7.39
CA ARG A 106 4.59 -4.08 8.07
C ARG A 106 3.83 -4.37 9.35
N ALA A 107 3.86 -5.63 9.77
CA ALA A 107 3.35 -6.08 11.05
C ALA A 107 4.48 -6.76 11.85
N GLU A 108 4.76 -6.25 13.05
CA GLU A 108 5.78 -6.78 13.95
C GLU A 108 5.12 -7.65 15.02
N MET A 109 5.62 -8.86 15.22
CA MET A 109 5.04 -9.84 16.15
C MET A 109 5.73 -9.71 17.52
N SER A 110 5.02 -9.18 18.52
CA SER A 110 5.55 -8.95 19.86
C SER A 110 5.97 -10.28 20.51
N GLY A 111 7.16 -10.32 21.08
CA GLY A 111 7.69 -11.50 21.76
C GLY A 111 8.12 -12.65 20.81
N GLN A 112 7.98 -12.49 19.50
CA GLN A 112 8.48 -13.42 18.50
C GLN A 112 9.71 -12.82 17.84
N PHE A 113 10.88 -13.44 18.01
CA PHE A 113 12.13 -12.95 17.43
C PHE A 113 12.39 -13.56 16.06
N ALA A 114 13.02 -12.79 15.17
CA ALA A 114 13.44 -13.28 13.87
C ALA A 114 14.38 -14.49 14.02
N VAL A 115 14.38 -15.38 13.03
CA VAL A 115 15.16 -16.62 13.11
C VAL A 115 16.64 -16.30 13.19
N GLN A 116 17.32 -16.82 14.22
CA GLN A 116 18.73 -16.52 14.55
C GLN A 116 18.99 -15.09 15.02
N ASP A 117 17.94 -14.32 15.28
CA ASP A 117 18.00 -12.99 15.89
C ASP A 117 17.46 -13.06 17.33
N LYS A 118 18.00 -12.25 18.22
CA LYS A 118 17.57 -12.13 19.62
C LYS A 118 17.09 -10.73 19.99
N GLU A 119 17.23 -9.79 19.07
CA GLU A 119 16.95 -8.37 19.26
C GLU A 119 15.79 -7.93 18.38
N ASN A 120 15.77 -8.38 17.12
CA ASN A 120 14.73 -8.00 16.17
C ASN A 120 13.54 -8.96 16.22
N LEU A 121 12.34 -8.37 16.22
CA LEU A 121 11.08 -9.11 16.14
C LEU A 121 10.86 -9.66 14.73
N VAL A 122 10.01 -10.68 14.64
CA VAL A 122 9.49 -11.12 13.35
C VAL A 122 8.69 -9.98 12.72
N SER A 123 9.05 -9.60 11.49
CA SER A 123 8.35 -8.60 10.70
C SER A 123 7.74 -9.24 9.46
N LEU A 124 6.44 -9.04 9.25
CA LEU A 124 5.72 -9.47 8.07
C LEU A 124 5.60 -8.32 7.07
N ASN A 125 5.61 -8.66 5.77
CA ASN A 125 5.57 -7.71 4.64
C ASN A 125 6.77 -6.74 4.56
N GLU A 126 7.86 -7.02 5.27
CA GLU A 126 9.03 -6.13 5.33
C GLU A 126 9.77 -6.00 3.98
N SER A 127 9.84 -7.08 3.21
CA SER A 127 10.56 -7.09 1.92
C SER A 127 9.74 -6.54 0.75
N GLU A 128 8.49 -6.17 0.99
CA GLU A 128 7.57 -5.69 -0.04
C GLU A 128 7.51 -4.16 -0.03
N SER A 129 7.55 -3.53 -1.21
CA SER A 129 7.41 -2.06 -1.29
C SER A 129 5.98 -1.61 -1.03
N GLU A 130 5.04 -2.52 -1.22
CA GLU A 130 3.61 -2.27 -1.23
C GLU A 130 2.95 -2.64 0.10
N PRO A 131 2.15 -1.73 0.69
CA PRO A 131 1.45 -2.00 1.93
C PRO A 131 0.22 -2.90 1.70
N ILE A 132 -0.02 -3.81 2.63
CA ILE A 132 -1.23 -4.64 2.67
C ILE A 132 -2.45 -3.73 2.70
N GLY A 133 -3.43 -4.02 1.86
CA GLY A 133 -4.62 -3.23 1.69
C GLY A 133 -4.50 -2.11 0.66
N ARG A 134 -3.37 -1.96 -0.05
CA ARG A 134 -3.28 -1.05 -1.22
C ARG A 134 -4.25 -1.52 -2.31
N LEU A 135 -4.93 -0.56 -2.93
CA LEU A 135 -5.81 -0.86 -4.05
C LEU A 135 -5.01 -1.09 -5.33
N THR A 136 -5.52 -2.00 -6.16
CA THR A 136 -4.91 -2.41 -7.43
C THR A 136 -5.95 -2.34 -8.54
N ASN A 137 -5.53 -2.22 -9.79
CA ASN A 137 -6.39 -2.34 -10.97
C ASN A 137 -5.91 -3.47 -11.91
N GLY A 138 -5.04 -4.34 -11.40
CA GLY A 138 -4.40 -5.41 -12.15
C GLY A 138 -3.32 -6.09 -11.30
N VAL A 139 -2.71 -7.14 -11.86
CA VAL A 139 -1.58 -7.79 -11.17
C VAL A 139 -0.37 -6.87 -11.25
N ASP A 140 0.23 -6.58 -10.09
CA ASP A 140 1.35 -5.65 -9.92
C ASP A 140 1.07 -4.24 -10.48
N GLN A 141 -0.21 -3.87 -10.56
CA GLN A 141 -0.67 -2.54 -10.94
C GLN A 141 -1.41 -1.92 -9.76
N TYR A 142 -0.75 -0.97 -9.11
CA TYR A 142 -1.23 -0.36 -7.88
C TYR A 142 -1.77 1.04 -8.16
N LEU A 143 -2.85 1.40 -7.49
CA LEU A 143 -3.34 2.77 -7.53
C LEU A 143 -2.32 3.67 -6.84
N ASP A 144 -1.91 4.73 -7.53
CA ASP A 144 -1.02 5.75 -7.00
C ASP A 144 -1.82 6.80 -6.22
N LEU A 145 -2.23 6.41 -5.01
CA LEU A 145 -3.02 7.24 -4.11
C LEU A 145 -2.26 7.44 -2.80
N VAL A 146 -2.10 8.70 -2.43
CA VAL A 146 -1.69 9.10 -1.09
C VAL A 146 -2.94 9.45 -0.29
N TYR A 147 -3.05 8.87 0.90
CA TYR A 147 -4.18 9.06 1.80
C TYR A 147 -3.81 10.04 2.89
N ALA A 148 -4.72 10.94 3.24
CA ALA A 148 -4.63 11.73 4.46
C ALA A 148 -5.04 10.85 5.66
N HIS A 149 -4.22 10.83 6.71
CA HIS A 149 -4.61 10.26 7.99
C HIS A 149 -5.57 11.23 8.70
N VAL A 150 -6.70 10.72 9.20
CA VAL A 150 -7.75 11.52 9.83
C VAL A 150 -7.81 11.21 11.32
N GLU A 151 -6.92 11.82 12.11
CA GLU A 151 -6.77 11.58 13.56
C GLU A 151 -8.08 11.69 14.34
N GLY A 152 -8.99 12.59 13.94
CA GLY A 152 -10.28 12.77 14.61
C GLY A 152 -11.26 11.59 14.46
N TRP A 153 -10.97 10.64 13.57
CA TRP A 153 -11.77 9.42 13.37
C TRP A 153 -11.14 8.18 14.01
N ASP A 154 -9.95 8.33 14.58
CA ASP A 154 -9.24 7.22 15.22
C ASP A 154 -9.85 6.90 16.58
N THR A 155 -9.66 5.65 16.99
CA THR A 155 -9.94 5.19 18.35
C THR A 155 -8.68 4.54 18.91
N ASP A 156 -8.75 4.05 20.15
CA ASP A 156 -7.68 3.25 20.74
C ASP A 156 -7.35 1.98 19.92
N THR A 157 -8.29 1.54 19.09
CA THR A 157 -8.26 0.28 18.36
C THR A 157 -8.44 0.46 16.86
N SER A 158 -8.47 1.71 16.35
CA SER A 158 -8.66 1.97 14.93
C SER A 158 -7.87 3.15 14.40
N ILE A 159 -7.52 3.07 13.10
CA ILE A 159 -6.88 4.13 12.34
C ILE A 159 -7.57 4.35 11.00
N SER A 160 -7.80 5.62 10.63
CA SER A 160 -8.58 6.00 9.45
C SER A 160 -7.82 6.85 8.43
N PHE A 161 -8.00 6.53 7.15
CA PHE A 161 -7.33 7.18 6.02
C PHE A 161 -8.34 7.57 4.95
N VAL A 162 -8.20 8.76 4.37
CA VAL A 162 -9.04 9.24 3.27
C VAL A 162 -8.16 9.62 2.08
N GLY A 163 -8.43 9.00 0.94
CA GLY A 163 -7.79 9.30 -0.34
C GLY A 163 -8.83 9.70 -1.37
N LYS A 164 -8.41 10.43 -2.42
CA LYS A 164 -9.30 10.83 -3.51
C LYS A 164 -8.62 10.64 -4.85
N THR A 165 -9.32 10.02 -5.81
CA THR A 165 -8.83 9.92 -7.19
C THR A 165 -9.10 11.22 -7.96
N ARG A 166 -8.43 11.40 -9.10
CA ARG A 166 -8.62 12.58 -9.96
C ARG A 166 -10.04 12.68 -10.52
N GLU A 167 -10.71 11.55 -10.69
CA GLU A 167 -12.06 11.42 -11.22
C GLU A 167 -13.15 11.66 -10.16
N GLY A 168 -12.76 11.96 -8.91
CA GLY A 168 -13.68 12.28 -7.84
C GLY A 168 -14.13 11.10 -6.99
N LEU A 169 -13.46 9.94 -7.07
CA LEU A 169 -13.72 8.84 -6.15
C LEU A 169 -13.04 9.11 -4.82
N GLN A 170 -13.83 9.40 -3.77
CA GLN A 170 -13.33 9.42 -2.40
C GLN A 170 -13.30 7.98 -1.87
N ILE A 171 -12.19 7.62 -1.24
CA ILE A 171 -11.94 6.28 -0.70
C ILE A 171 -11.54 6.43 0.75
N THR A 172 -12.38 5.91 1.64
CA THR A 172 -12.11 5.87 3.08
C THR A 172 -11.70 4.47 3.47
N LYS A 173 -10.58 4.37 4.21
CA LYS A 173 -10.08 3.12 4.80
C LYS A 173 -10.07 3.26 6.31
N THR A 174 -10.82 2.41 6.99
CA THR A 174 -10.76 2.31 8.45
C THR A 174 -10.28 0.92 8.82
N TRP A 175 -9.12 0.87 9.47
CA TRP A 175 -8.55 -0.35 10.02
C TRP A 175 -8.89 -0.44 11.50
N THR A 176 -9.47 -1.55 11.93
CA THR A 176 -9.88 -1.77 13.32
C THR A 176 -9.35 -3.10 13.81
N VAL A 177 -8.73 -3.11 14.99
CA VAL A 177 -8.37 -4.34 15.71
C VAL A 177 -9.66 -5.04 16.13
N GLU A 178 -9.87 -6.28 15.68
CA GLU A 178 -11.06 -7.03 16.07
C GLU A 178 -11.00 -7.40 17.55
N LYS A 179 -12.07 -7.11 18.30
CA LYS A 179 -12.15 -7.46 19.72
C LYS A 179 -12.60 -8.90 19.86
N GLN A 180 -12.13 -9.55 20.92
CA GLN A 180 -12.48 -10.94 21.25
C GLN A 180 -14.01 -11.16 21.36
N GLU A 181 -14.75 -10.14 21.81
CA GLU A 181 -16.20 -10.20 22.05
C GLU A 181 -17.02 -10.19 20.75
N ASP A 182 -16.48 -9.67 19.65
CA ASP A 182 -17.20 -9.47 18.37
C ASP A 182 -17.55 -10.79 17.66
N ARG A 183 -17.03 -11.93 18.14
CA ARG A 183 -17.21 -13.26 17.51
C ARG A 183 -17.96 -14.28 18.36
N GLY A 184 -18.54 -13.88 19.50
CA GLY A 184 -19.35 -14.78 20.33
C GLY A 184 -18.61 -16.01 20.88
N ALA A 185 -17.27 -15.96 20.95
CA ALA A 185 -16.44 -17.10 21.31
C ALA A 185 -16.36 -17.29 22.84
N SER A 186 -16.74 -18.48 23.32
CA SER A 186 -16.69 -18.90 24.73
C SER A 186 -15.28 -19.31 25.21
N SER A 187 -14.24 -19.00 24.44
CA SER A 187 -12.84 -19.26 24.79
C SER A 187 -11.99 -18.05 24.40
N LYS A 188 -10.90 -17.82 25.12
CA LYS A 188 -9.88 -16.82 24.81
C LYS A 188 -9.47 -16.96 23.34
N ASP A 189 -9.86 -16.01 22.49
CA ASP A 189 -9.51 -16.02 21.07
C ASP A 189 -8.05 -15.58 20.95
N GLU A 190 -7.12 -16.53 21.11
CA GLU A 190 -5.67 -16.32 21.11
C GLU A 190 -5.15 -15.66 19.82
N GLY A 191 -5.96 -15.60 18.76
CA GLY A 191 -5.60 -14.94 17.50
C GLY A 191 -6.17 -13.53 17.31
N ALA A 192 -6.97 -13.00 18.24
CA ALA A 192 -7.64 -11.71 18.07
C ALA A 192 -6.64 -10.55 17.88
N SER A 193 -5.51 -10.60 18.59
CA SER A 193 -4.44 -9.60 18.51
C SER A 193 -3.87 -9.40 17.10
N PHE A 194 -3.93 -10.43 16.25
CA PHE A 194 -3.39 -10.41 14.89
C PHE A 194 -4.43 -10.05 13.82
N ARG A 195 -5.70 -9.87 14.19
CA ARG A 195 -6.79 -9.65 13.23
C ARG A 195 -7.17 -8.18 13.17
N LEU A 196 -7.06 -7.65 11.96
CA LEU A 196 -7.61 -6.35 11.60
C LEU A 196 -8.81 -6.53 10.67
N ARG A 197 -9.85 -5.73 10.90
CA ARG A 197 -10.91 -5.48 9.94
C ARG A 197 -10.54 -4.23 9.15
N LEU A 198 -10.56 -4.35 7.83
CA LEU A 198 -10.50 -3.20 6.93
C LEU A 198 -11.93 -2.91 6.44
N ASN A 199 -12.46 -1.74 6.78
CA ASN A 199 -13.64 -1.19 6.13
C ASN A 199 -13.22 -0.28 4.96
N LEU A 200 -13.74 -0.55 3.77
CA LEU A 200 -13.51 0.23 2.56
C LEU A 200 -14.81 0.87 2.12
N GLU A 201 -14.85 2.20 2.13
CA GLU A 201 -15.97 2.98 1.65
C GLU A 201 -15.56 3.75 0.39
N PHE A 202 -16.44 3.69 -0.62
CA PHE A 202 -16.26 4.35 -1.91
C PHE A 202 -17.41 5.32 -2.12
N GLU A 203 -17.08 6.61 -2.22
CA GLU A 203 -18.05 7.67 -2.46
C GLU A 203 -17.70 8.36 -3.78
N ASN A 204 -18.64 8.36 -4.73
CA ASN A 204 -18.47 9.09 -5.98
C ASN A 204 -18.87 10.55 -5.79
N THR A 205 -17.86 11.42 -5.68
CA THR A 205 -18.01 12.87 -5.57
C THR A 205 -17.78 13.59 -6.92
N GLY A 206 -17.56 12.83 -8.00
CA GLY A 206 -17.39 13.35 -9.34
C GLY A 206 -18.70 13.48 -10.11
N GLU A 207 -18.63 14.10 -11.29
CA GLU A 207 -19.80 14.33 -12.15
C GLU A 207 -20.18 13.09 -13.00
N GLY A 208 -19.26 12.14 -13.16
CA GLY A 208 -19.41 10.98 -14.03
C GLY A 208 -19.56 9.65 -13.30
N SER A 209 -20.08 8.63 -13.99
CA SER A 209 -20.07 7.26 -13.49
C SER A 209 -18.66 6.67 -13.50
N LEU A 210 -18.31 5.92 -12.46
CA LEU A 210 -17.00 5.27 -12.32
C LEU A 210 -17.13 3.75 -12.43
N ASN A 211 -16.18 3.13 -13.14
CA ASN A 211 -16.09 1.66 -13.23
C ASN A 211 -15.05 1.14 -12.23
N LEU A 212 -15.49 0.32 -11.28
CA LEU A 212 -14.66 -0.26 -10.24
C LEU A 212 -14.45 -1.78 -10.41
N GLN A 213 -14.89 -2.37 -11.52
CA GLN A 213 -14.91 -3.83 -11.72
C GLN A 213 -13.51 -4.48 -11.59
N ASP A 214 -12.47 -3.74 -11.95
CA ASP A 214 -11.09 -4.22 -11.98
C ASP A 214 -10.33 -3.89 -10.69
N TYR A 215 -10.98 -3.26 -9.72
CA TYR A 215 -10.36 -2.95 -8.44
C TYR A 215 -10.12 -4.23 -7.65
N GLY A 216 -8.89 -4.38 -7.20
CA GLY A 216 -8.46 -5.45 -6.30
C GLY A 216 -7.76 -4.89 -5.06
N LEU A 217 -7.46 -5.77 -4.12
CA LEU A 217 -6.75 -5.45 -2.90
C LEU A 217 -5.44 -6.23 -2.83
N PHE A 218 -4.33 -5.55 -2.57
CA PHE A 218 -3.07 -6.21 -2.27
C PHE A 218 -3.15 -6.87 -0.89
N ALA A 219 -3.07 -8.21 -0.85
CA ALA A 219 -3.23 -8.98 0.39
C ALA A 219 -1.92 -9.26 1.13
N GLY A 220 -0.79 -8.77 0.61
CA GLY A 220 0.55 -9.01 1.16
C GLY A 220 1.41 -9.93 0.31
N SER A 221 2.69 -9.98 0.66
CA SER A 221 3.71 -10.74 -0.07
C SER A 221 4.04 -12.07 0.60
N ALA A 222 4.12 -13.13 -0.19
CA ALA A 222 4.60 -14.43 0.27
C ALA A 222 6.14 -14.42 0.23
N ALA A 223 6.76 -14.10 1.36
CA ALA A 223 8.21 -14.04 1.51
C ALA A 223 8.70 -15.00 2.61
N PRO A 224 9.92 -15.54 2.48
CA PRO A 224 10.56 -16.25 3.59
C PRO A 224 10.84 -15.29 4.75
N LEU A 225 10.77 -15.78 5.98
CA LEU A 225 11.20 -15.08 7.19
C LEU A 225 12.71 -15.00 7.33
N TRP A 226 13.44 -15.93 6.71
CA TRP A 226 14.89 -16.01 6.75
C TRP A 226 15.44 -16.77 5.54
N GLU A 227 16.71 -16.56 5.21
CA GLU A 227 17.31 -17.02 3.95
C GLU A 227 17.24 -18.55 3.72
N GLY A 228 17.31 -19.36 4.77
CA GLY A 228 17.26 -20.81 4.66
C GLY A 228 15.87 -21.44 4.85
N GLU A 229 14.82 -20.63 4.86
CA GLU A 229 13.46 -21.15 4.97
C GLU A 229 13.13 -22.08 3.80
N TRP A 230 12.51 -23.22 4.10
CA TRP A 230 12.13 -24.14 3.04
C TRP A 230 10.93 -23.60 2.29
N ASP A 231 11.20 -23.05 1.11
CA ASP A 231 10.37 -23.02 -0.08
C ASP A 231 8.97 -23.64 0.06
N ARG A 232 8.87 -24.94 0.35
CA ARG A 232 7.57 -25.63 0.41
C ARG A 232 6.52 -24.99 1.34
N HIS A 233 6.94 -24.15 2.28
CA HIS A 233 6.10 -23.43 3.22
C HIS A 233 5.63 -22.06 2.73
N ILE A 234 6.27 -21.49 1.70
CA ILE A 234 5.93 -20.19 1.13
C ILE A 234 4.79 -20.39 0.12
N THR A 235 3.57 -20.04 0.51
CA THR A 235 2.36 -20.34 -0.27
C THR A 235 1.40 -19.17 -0.38
N LEU A 236 0.72 -19.10 -1.53
CA LEU A 236 -0.58 -18.46 -1.68
C LEU A 236 -1.64 -19.49 -1.32
N PHE A 237 -2.62 -19.13 -0.50
CA PHE A 237 -3.77 -19.97 -0.18
C PHE A 237 -5.08 -19.20 -0.37
N TYR A 238 -6.15 -19.93 -0.67
CA TYR A 238 -7.49 -19.36 -0.81
C TYR A 238 -8.55 -20.43 -0.66
N GLN A 239 -9.74 -20.04 -0.23
CA GLN A 239 -10.92 -20.88 -0.24
C GLN A 239 -11.78 -20.52 -1.45
N LYS A 240 -12.04 -21.52 -2.31
CA LYS A 240 -12.92 -21.41 -3.48
C LYS A 240 -14.05 -22.42 -3.34
N ASP A 241 -15.29 -21.96 -3.35
CA ASP A 241 -16.50 -22.81 -3.29
C ASP A 241 -16.47 -23.80 -2.11
N GLY A 242 -15.94 -23.37 -0.96
CA GLY A 242 -15.79 -24.19 0.25
C GLY A 242 -14.48 -24.98 0.34
N ASP A 243 -13.75 -25.15 -0.75
CA ASP A 243 -12.50 -25.91 -0.81
C ASP A 243 -11.26 -25.06 -0.54
N TYR A 244 -10.40 -25.52 0.35
CA TYR A 244 -9.07 -24.94 0.54
C TYR A 244 -8.14 -25.29 -0.63
N LYS A 245 -7.56 -24.26 -1.25
CA LYS A 245 -6.55 -24.36 -2.30
C LYS A 245 -5.25 -23.70 -1.81
N LYS A 246 -4.11 -24.26 -2.22
CA LYS A 246 -2.79 -23.65 -1.96
C LYS A 246 -1.84 -23.85 -3.13
N ARG A 247 -0.96 -22.87 -3.31
CA ARG A 247 0.03 -22.82 -4.38
C ARG A 247 1.36 -22.34 -3.80
N ARG A 248 2.41 -23.14 -4.01
CA ARG A 248 3.78 -22.74 -3.66
C ARG A 248 4.25 -21.61 -4.56
N VAL A 249 4.82 -20.56 -3.97
CA VAL A 249 5.22 -19.35 -4.70
C VAL A 249 6.55 -19.55 -5.44
N ILE A 250 7.47 -20.34 -4.89
CA ILE A 250 8.85 -20.50 -5.41
C ILE A 250 9.07 -21.55 -6.51
N LYS A 251 8.06 -22.30 -6.95
CA LYS A 251 8.31 -23.50 -7.77
C LYS A 251 8.87 -23.19 -9.19
N PHE A 252 10.11 -22.75 -9.45
CA PHE A 252 10.64 -22.76 -10.84
C PHE A 252 12.10 -23.18 -11.02
N LYS A 253 12.27 -24.08 -12.00
CA LYS A 253 13.52 -24.74 -12.41
C LYS A 253 14.16 -24.09 -13.65
N LYS A 254 13.60 -23.02 -14.25
CA LYS A 254 14.11 -22.21 -15.39
C LYS A 254 13.11 -21.11 -15.84
N GLY A 255 13.58 -19.87 -16.04
CA GLY A 255 12.85 -18.76 -16.73
C GLY A 255 12.14 -17.72 -15.83
N LYS A 256 11.78 -16.57 -16.40
CA LYS A 256 10.83 -15.59 -15.80
C LYS A 256 9.41 -16.12 -15.95
N LYS A 257 8.64 -16.14 -14.87
CA LYS A 257 7.27 -16.66 -14.88
C LYS A 257 6.27 -15.55 -15.24
N PRO A 258 5.25 -15.82 -16.07
CA PRO A 258 4.09 -14.94 -16.17
C PRO A 258 3.33 -14.90 -14.83
N HIS A 259 2.65 -13.79 -14.56
CA HIS A 259 1.76 -13.64 -13.42
C HIS A 259 0.75 -14.79 -13.35
N PHE A 260 0.49 -15.28 -12.15
CA PHE A 260 -0.59 -16.23 -11.93
C PHE A 260 -1.88 -15.46 -11.64
N LYS A 261 -2.88 -15.63 -12.50
CA LYS A 261 -4.22 -15.10 -12.34
C LYS A 261 -5.22 -16.25 -12.49
N GLU A 262 -6.16 -16.35 -11.57
CA GLU A 262 -7.24 -17.33 -11.59
C GLU A 262 -8.53 -16.64 -11.16
N ASP A 263 -9.64 -16.95 -11.83
CA ASP A 263 -10.97 -16.63 -11.31
C ASP A 263 -11.28 -17.56 -10.14
N ALA A 264 -11.26 -17.00 -8.94
CA ALA A 264 -11.46 -17.74 -7.72
C ALA A 264 -12.95 -17.83 -7.29
N GLY A 265 -13.88 -17.30 -8.09
CA GLY A 265 -15.29 -17.26 -7.76
C GLY A 265 -15.57 -16.47 -6.48
N VAL A 266 -16.53 -16.93 -5.68
CA VAL A 266 -16.80 -16.35 -4.36
C VAL A 266 -15.75 -16.85 -3.38
N LEU A 267 -14.80 -15.98 -3.05
CA LEU A 267 -13.76 -16.25 -2.06
C LEU A 267 -14.33 -16.18 -0.65
N GLY A 268 -14.06 -17.21 0.16
CA GLY A 268 -14.30 -17.14 1.61
C GLY A 268 -13.15 -16.45 2.35
N TYR A 269 -11.92 -16.85 2.02
CA TYR A 269 -10.68 -16.20 2.48
C TYR A 269 -9.56 -16.43 1.48
N ALA A 270 -8.57 -15.55 1.48
CA ALA A 270 -7.33 -15.70 0.73
C ALA A 270 -6.19 -15.04 1.50
N GLY A 271 -4.98 -15.50 1.26
CA GLY A 271 -3.80 -14.96 1.92
C GLY A 271 -2.53 -15.62 1.45
N VAL A 272 -1.44 -15.14 2.03
CA VAL A 272 -0.10 -15.68 1.83
C VAL A 272 0.39 -16.23 3.16
N SER A 273 1.23 -17.25 3.09
CA SER A 273 1.85 -17.85 4.27
C SER A 273 3.31 -18.19 4.00
N ASN A 274 4.06 -18.32 5.07
CA ASN A 274 5.39 -18.90 5.15
C ASN A 274 5.37 -20.06 6.18
N GLN A 275 6.52 -20.47 6.70
CA GLN A 275 6.65 -21.60 7.61
C GLN A 275 5.88 -21.44 8.92
N PHE A 276 5.73 -20.22 9.42
CA PHE A 276 5.16 -19.96 10.74
C PHE A 276 3.99 -18.95 10.75
N PHE A 277 3.82 -18.15 9.70
CA PHE A 277 2.80 -17.10 9.58
C PHE A 277 2.01 -17.21 8.28
#